data_AF-A0A330MPH5-F1
#
_entry.id   AF-A0A330MPH5-F1
#
_cell.length_a   1.000
_cell.length_b   1.000
_cell.length_c   1.000
_cell.angle_alpha   90.00
_cell.angle_beta   90.00
_cell.angle_gamma   90.00
#
_symmetry.space_group_name_H-M   'P 1'
#
loop_
_entity.id
_entity.type
_entity.pdbx_description
1 polymer ?
#
loop_
_entity_poly.entity_id
_entity_poly.type
_entity_poly.pdbx_seq_one_letter_code
_entity_poly.pdbx_strand_id
1 'polypeptide(L)'
;MEKNSKALLSDLINMVMADGKINVSELEFIQKIARRMEISNQEVIDLFENPQPSQILFSEVERITHFYKLMLVMNVDNETHEKEVIALKNFGLKMGIRSVVADQILRKMDQYDNKLVPAEELLKIFKIYYN
;
A
#
# COMPACT_ATOMS: atom_id res chain seq x y z
N MET A 1 -14.07 8.17 13.51
CA MET A 1 -13.72 7.72 12.13
C MET A 1 -12.31 8.16 11.71
N GLU A 2 -11.73 9.24 12.28
CA GLU A 2 -10.40 9.78 11.90
C GLU A 2 -9.17 8.91 12.23
N LYS A 3 -9.19 8.13 13.33
CA LYS A 3 -7.98 7.47 13.84
C LYS A 3 -7.43 6.36 12.93
N ASN A 4 -8.27 5.76 12.10
CA ASN A 4 -7.86 4.71 11.17
C ASN A 4 -7.17 5.33 9.93
N SER A 5 -7.64 6.50 9.47
CA SER A 5 -7.11 7.14 8.27
C SER A 5 -5.63 7.52 8.37
N LYS A 6 -5.19 8.08 9.50
CA LYS A 6 -3.78 8.47 9.71
C LYS A 6 -2.85 7.25 9.84
N ALA A 7 -3.32 6.15 10.45
CA ALA A 7 -2.55 4.91 10.54
C ALA A 7 -2.36 4.27 9.16
N LEU A 8 -3.43 4.19 8.36
CA LEU A 8 -3.35 3.72 6.99
C LEU A 8 -2.43 4.59 6.13
N LEU A 9 -2.49 5.92 6.28
CA LEU A 9 -1.59 6.81 5.57
C LEU A 9 -0.13 6.64 6.03
N SER A 10 0.10 6.38 7.32
CA SER A 10 1.43 6.09 7.86
C SER A 10 2.02 4.80 7.28
N ASP A 11 1.20 3.78 7.04
CA ASP A 11 1.66 2.57 6.33
C ASP A 11 2.13 2.89 4.91
N LEU A 12 1.42 3.76 4.18
CA LEU A 12 1.82 4.19 2.83
C LEU A 12 3.12 5.01 2.86
N ILE A 13 3.28 5.89 3.84
CA ILE A 13 4.51 6.67 4.05
C ILE A 13 5.68 5.72 4.37
N ASN A 14 5.49 4.77 5.28
CA ASN A 14 6.51 3.77 5.62
C ASN A 14 6.86 2.86 4.45
N MET A 15 5.93 2.61 3.54
CA MET A 15 6.14 1.83 2.33
C MET A 15 7.11 2.53 1.38
N VAL A 16 6.87 3.81 1.05
CA VAL A 16 7.78 4.56 0.15
C VAL A 16 9.11 4.89 0.82
N MET A 17 9.16 4.99 2.15
CA MET A 17 10.41 5.18 2.88
C MET A 17 11.27 3.91 2.98
N ALA A 18 10.80 2.75 2.51
CA ALA A 18 11.44 1.47 2.75
C ALA A 18 12.85 1.36 2.15
N ASP A 19 13.12 2.04 1.04
CA ASP A 19 14.43 2.04 0.39
C ASP A 19 15.32 3.22 0.82
N GLY A 20 14.76 4.20 1.55
CA GLY A 20 15.40 5.41 2.04
C GLY A 20 15.38 6.59 1.07
N LYS A 21 14.64 6.50 -0.04
CA LYS A 21 14.46 7.57 -1.03
C LYS A 21 12.97 7.78 -1.25
N ILE A 22 12.59 9.02 -1.53
CA ILE A 22 11.22 9.34 -1.93
C ILE A 22 11.31 10.21 -3.17
N ASN A 23 10.64 9.81 -4.24
CA ASN A 23 10.55 10.58 -5.46
C ASN A 23 9.31 11.49 -5.46
N VAL A 24 9.22 12.37 -6.47
CA VAL A 24 8.12 13.34 -6.57
C VAL A 24 6.78 12.65 -6.81
N SER A 25 6.75 11.58 -7.61
CA SER A 25 5.52 10.84 -7.96
C SER A 25 4.92 10.11 -6.76
N GLU A 26 5.75 9.53 -5.89
CA GLU A 26 5.34 8.92 -4.61
C GLU A 26 4.75 9.95 -3.66
N LEU A 27 5.43 11.09 -3.49
CA LEU A 27 4.95 12.17 -2.65
C LEU A 27 3.60 12.73 -3.15
N GLU A 28 3.48 12.96 -4.46
CA GLU A 28 2.22 13.40 -5.09
C GLU A 28 1.09 12.39 -4.89
N PHE A 29 1.40 11.09 -4.97
CA PHE A 29 0.44 10.02 -4.75
C PHE A 29 -0.03 9.98 -3.29
N ILE A 30 0.90 10.06 -2.33
CA ILE A 30 0.58 10.14 -0.89
C ILE A 30 -0.30 11.36 -0.61
N GLN A 31 0.05 12.54 -1.13
CA GLN A 31 -0.76 13.75 -0.97
C GLN A 31 -2.16 13.60 -1.59
N LYS A 32 -2.27 12.93 -2.75
CA LYS A 32 -3.57 12.65 -3.39
C LYS A 32 -4.43 11.73 -2.52
N ILE A 33 -3.84 10.70 -1.90
CA ILE A 33 -4.55 9.83 -0.96
C ILE A 33 -4.95 10.59 0.30
N ALA A 34 -4.02 11.35 0.90
CA ALA A 34 -4.27 12.14 2.10
C ALA A 34 -5.47 13.09 1.92
N ARG A 35 -5.54 13.81 0.80
CA ARG A 35 -6.68 14.69 0.46
C ARG A 35 -8.02 13.94 0.41
N ARG A 36 -8.05 12.72 -0.13
CA ARG A 36 -9.26 11.88 -0.17
C ARG A 36 -9.65 11.36 1.21
N MET A 37 -8.70 11.30 2.14
CA MET A 37 -8.90 10.89 3.52
C MET A 37 -9.15 12.09 4.45
N GLU A 38 -9.30 13.30 3.88
CA GLU A 38 -9.48 14.56 4.61
C GLU A 38 -8.31 14.88 5.57
N ILE A 39 -7.11 14.39 5.24
CA ILE A 39 -5.87 14.68 5.96
C ILE A 39 -5.18 15.87 5.28
N SER A 40 -4.90 16.92 6.06
CA SER A 40 -4.24 18.14 5.58
C SER A 40 -2.76 17.91 5.25
N ASN A 41 -2.18 18.77 4.41
CA ASN A 41 -0.75 18.70 4.09
C ASN A 41 0.14 18.82 5.34
N GLN A 42 -0.27 19.61 6.34
CA GLN A 42 0.46 19.72 7.59
C GLN A 42 0.49 18.38 8.33
N GLU A 43 -0.66 17.71 8.44
CA GLU A 43 -0.73 16.39 9.05
C GLU A 43 0.07 15.34 8.26
N VAL A 44 0.16 15.45 6.93
CA VAL A 44 1.03 14.58 6.13
C VAL A 44 2.49 14.77 6.54
N ILE A 45 2.96 16.01 6.67
CA ILE A 45 4.32 16.32 7.12
C ILE A 45 4.56 15.76 8.52
N ASP A 46 3.62 15.96 9.44
CA ASP A 46 3.71 15.45 10.80
C ASP A 46 3.81 13.91 10.82
N LEU A 47 3.14 13.21 9.89
CA LEU A 47 3.19 11.75 9.77
C LEU A 47 4.48 11.23 9.13
N PHE A 48 5.20 12.04 8.34
CA PHE A 48 6.56 11.70 7.90
C PHE A 48 7.55 11.70 9.06
N GLU A 49 7.41 12.65 9.98
CA GLU A 49 8.26 12.74 11.17
C GLU A 49 7.83 11.75 12.27
N ASN A 50 6.52 11.61 12.48
CA ASN A 50 5.91 10.86 13.57
C ASN A 50 4.80 9.92 13.05
N PRO A 51 5.16 8.84 12.33
CA PRO A 51 4.19 7.90 11.78
C PRO A 51 3.37 7.24 12.89
N GLN A 52 2.07 7.05 12.62
CA GLN A 52 1.20 6.29 13.52
C GLN A 52 1.43 4.80 13.35
N PRO A 53 1.30 4.00 14.43
CA PRO A 53 1.43 2.55 14.33
C PRO A 53 0.32 1.96 13.44
N SER A 54 0.67 0.94 12.65
CA SER A 54 -0.28 0.19 11.83
C SER A 54 -1.43 -0.34 12.68
N GLN A 55 -2.67 -0.22 12.18
CA GLN A 55 -3.86 -0.70 12.87
C GLN A 55 -4.31 -2.06 12.36
N ILE A 56 -5.02 -2.79 13.21
CA ILE A 56 -5.66 -4.06 12.84
C ILE A 56 -6.83 -3.73 11.92
N LEU A 57 -6.83 -4.36 10.74
CA LEU A 57 -7.94 -4.32 9.80
C LEU A 57 -8.75 -5.59 9.97
N PHE A 58 -10.02 -5.44 10.35
CA PHE A 58 -10.85 -6.58 10.76
C PHE A 58 -11.46 -7.29 9.56
N SER A 59 -11.95 -6.53 8.58
CA SER A 59 -12.51 -7.14 7.38
C SER A 59 -11.42 -7.48 6.38
N GLU A 60 -11.65 -8.55 5.65
CA GLU A 60 -10.78 -8.94 4.55
C GLU A 60 -10.76 -7.90 3.43
N VAL A 61 -11.91 -7.33 3.11
CA VAL A 61 -12.03 -6.27 2.10
C VAL A 61 -11.16 -5.07 2.47
N GLU A 62 -11.10 -4.68 3.74
CA GLU A 62 -10.20 -3.62 4.22
C GLU A 62 -8.72 -4.00 4.02
N ARG A 63 -8.32 -5.22 4.39
CA ARG A 63 -6.94 -5.70 4.24
C ARG A 63 -6.50 -5.73 2.78
N ILE A 64 -7.37 -6.25 1.92
CA ILE A 64 -7.17 -6.30 0.47
C ILE A 64 -7.04 -4.89 -0.11
N THR A 65 -7.97 -4.01 0.24
CA THR A 65 -8.01 -2.65 -0.26
C THR A 65 -6.77 -1.86 0.18
N HIS A 66 -6.33 -2.04 1.42
CA HIS A 66 -5.13 -1.38 1.93
C HIS A 66 -3.85 -1.93 1.30
N PHE A 67 -3.74 -3.25 1.18
CA PHE A 67 -2.62 -3.89 0.48
C PHE A 67 -2.50 -3.43 -0.97
N TYR A 68 -3.63 -3.25 -1.66
CA TYR A 68 -3.64 -2.70 -3.01
C TYR A 68 -3.12 -1.25 -3.05
N LYS A 69 -3.47 -0.40 -2.08
CA LYS A 69 -2.92 0.97 -2.00
C LYS A 69 -1.41 0.98 -1.79
N LEU A 70 -0.89 0.09 -0.93
CA LEU A 70 0.55 -0.08 -0.71
C LEU A 70 1.26 -0.49 -2.01
N MET A 71 0.67 -1.40 -2.76
CA MET A 71 1.19 -1.81 -4.07
C MET A 71 1.14 -0.66 -5.09
N LEU A 72 0.08 0.14 -5.11
CA LEU A 72 -0.04 1.26 -6.05
C LEU A 72 0.99 2.35 -5.79
N VAL A 73 1.25 2.69 -4.51
CA VAL A 73 2.25 3.72 -4.20
C VAL A 73 3.67 3.24 -4.55
N MET A 74 3.97 1.95 -4.28
CA MET A 74 5.26 1.32 -4.61
C MET A 74 5.60 1.34 -6.11
N ASN A 75 4.60 1.38 -7.00
CA ASN A 75 4.83 1.27 -8.45
C ASN A 75 4.53 2.57 -9.21
N VAL A 76 4.35 3.69 -8.52
CA VAL A 76 3.87 4.93 -9.17
C VAL A 76 4.86 5.48 -10.19
N ASP A 77 6.16 5.21 -10.02
CA ASP A 77 7.26 5.61 -10.90
C ASP A 77 7.72 4.49 -11.85
N ASN A 78 7.03 3.34 -11.86
CA ASN A 78 7.40 2.09 -12.54
C ASN A 78 8.75 1.47 -12.11
N GLU A 79 9.41 2.01 -11.10
CA GLU A 79 10.58 1.38 -10.48
C GLU A 79 10.09 0.48 -9.33
N THR A 80 10.80 -0.61 -9.08
CA THR A 80 10.43 -1.52 -7.98
C THR A 80 11.70 -2.10 -7.40
N HIS A 81 12.08 -1.63 -6.22
CA HIS A 81 13.28 -2.08 -5.55
C HIS A 81 13.00 -3.31 -4.68
N GLU A 82 13.99 -4.19 -4.53
CA GLU A 82 13.85 -5.40 -3.72
C GLU A 82 13.42 -5.09 -2.27
N LYS A 83 13.92 -3.99 -1.69
CA LYS A 83 13.55 -3.54 -0.34
C LYS A 83 12.06 -3.20 -0.22
N GLU A 84 11.49 -2.61 -1.25
CA GLU A 84 10.08 -2.26 -1.30
C GLU A 84 9.22 -3.53 -1.43
N VAL A 85 9.62 -4.47 -2.29
CA VAL A 85 8.94 -5.78 -2.39
C VAL A 85 8.93 -6.50 -1.04
N ILE A 86 10.05 -6.48 -0.31
CA ILE A 86 10.14 -7.04 1.04
C ILE A 86 9.20 -6.29 2.00
N ALA A 87 9.17 -4.96 1.96
CA ALA A 87 8.29 -4.14 2.79
C ALA A 87 6.80 -4.44 2.51
N LEU A 88 6.40 -4.53 1.25
CA LEU A 88 5.03 -4.87 0.85
C LEU A 88 4.62 -6.25 1.38
N LYS A 89 5.49 -7.26 1.24
CA LYS A 89 5.23 -8.61 1.79
C LYS A 89 5.10 -8.58 3.31
N ASN A 90 5.95 -7.82 4.00
CA ASN A 90 5.87 -7.67 5.45
C ASN A 90 4.56 -7.00 5.91
N PHE A 91 4.10 -5.97 5.20
CA PHE A 91 2.77 -5.40 5.44
C PHE A 91 1.66 -6.41 5.20
N GLY A 92 1.73 -7.17 4.10
CA GLY A 92 0.80 -8.26 3.80
C GLY A 92 0.70 -9.26 4.96
N LEU A 93 1.84 -9.76 5.43
CA LEU A 93 1.90 -10.69 6.56
C LEU A 93 1.29 -10.11 7.85
N LYS A 94 1.62 -8.85 8.19
CA LYS A 94 1.04 -8.16 9.36
C LYS A 94 -0.48 -8.02 9.27
N MET A 95 -1.02 -7.90 8.06
CA MET A 95 -2.46 -7.87 7.78
C MET A 95 -3.06 -9.28 7.55
N GLY A 96 -2.36 -10.37 7.88
CA GLY A 96 -2.90 -11.72 7.67
C GLY A 96 -3.16 -12.07 6.20
N ILE A 97 -2.50 -11.38 5.27
CA ILE A 97 -2.49 -11.75 3.85
C ILE A 97 -1.50 -12.90 3.69
N ARG A 98 -1.97 -14.01 3.12
CA ARG A 98 -1.13 -15.19 2.88
C ARG A 98 -0.03 -14.82 1.89
N SER A 99 1.22 -15.22 2.15
CA SER A 99 2.36 -14.93 1.25
C SER A 99 2.07 -15.32 -0.20
N VAL A 100 1.43 -16.48 -0.41
CA VAL A 100 1.05 -16.96 -1.76
C VAL A 100 0.18 -15.96 -2.54
N VAL A 101 -0.69 -15.22 -1.84
CA VAL A 101 -1.56 -14.21 -2.45
C VAL A 101 -0.73 -12.99 -2.84
N ALA A 102 0.14 -12.52 -1.94
CA ALA A 102 1.05 -11.41 -2.24
C ALA A 102 1.99 -11.75 -3.41
N ASP A 103 2.54 -12.96 -3.43
CA ASP A 103 3.42 -13.44 -4.51
C ASP A 103 2.68 -13.54 -5.86
N GLN A 104 1.42 -13.97 -5.87
CA GLN A 104 0.62 -14.02 -7.09
C GLN A 104 0.31 -12.63 -7.63
N ILE A 105 0.00 -11.68 -6.75
CA ILE A 105 -0.28 -10.29 -7.14
C ILE A 105 0.99 -9.68 -7.74
N LEU A 106 2.15 -9.85 -7.10
CA LEU A 106 3.44 -9.39 -7.62
C LEU A 106 3.75 -9.99 -9.00
N ARG A 107 3.58 -11.31 -9.17
CA ARG A 107 3.77 -11.96 -10.49
C ARG A 107 2.80 -11.44 -11.54
N LYS A 108 1.57 -11.14 -11.15
CA LYS A 108 0.54 -10.60 -12.06
C LYS A 108 0.89 -9.18 -12.47
N MET A 109 1.48 -8.40 -11.57
CA MET A 109 1.96 -7.03 -11.78
C MET A 109 3.03 -6.96 -12.86
N ASP A 110 3.98 -7.90 -12.86
CA ASP A 110 5.04 -8.01 -13.89
C ASP A 110 4.49 -8.29 -15.31
N GLN A 111 3.20 -8.62 -15.44
CA GLN A 111 2.55 -8.85 -16.74
C GLN A 111 1.92 -7.58 -17.33
N TYR A 112 1.92 -6.46 -16.60
CA TYR A 112 1.38 -5.18 -17.07
C TYR A 112 2.52 -4.20 -17.32
N ASP A 113 2.53 -3.56 -18.50
CA ASP A 113 3.57 -2.60 -18.90
C ASP A 113 3.70 -1.41 -17.95
N ASN A 114 2.58 -1.02 -17.32
CA ASN A 114 2.52 0.05 -16.32
C ASN A 114 2.54 -0.47 -14.88
N LYS A 115 2.77 -1.78 -14.68
CA LYS A 115 2.72 -2.46 -13.37
C LYS A 115 1.42 -2.21 -12.58
N LEU A 116 0.34 -1.79 -13.25
CA LEU A 116 -0.96 -1.57 -12.64
C LEU A 116 -1.87 -2.77 -12.90
N VAL A 117 -2.01 -3.62 -11.89
CA VAL A 117 -2.98 -4.73 -11.93
C VAL A 117 -4.40 -4.17 -11.82
N PRO A 118 -5.31 -4.46 -12.78
CA PRO A 118 -6.71 -4.05 -12.69
C PRO A 118 -7.38 -4.59 -11.42
N ALA A 119 -8.26 -3.78 -10.81
CA ALA A 119 -8.97 -4.16 -9.59
C ALA A 119 -9.75 -5.49 -9.73
N GLU A 120 -10.31 -5.76 -10.91
CA GLU A 120 -11.03 -7.00 -11.22
C GLU A 120 -10.15 -8.24 -11.13
N GLU A 121 -8.89 -8.16 -11.57
CA GLU A 121 -7.93 -9.27 -11.51
C GLU A 121 -7.49 -9.53 -10.08
N LEU A 122 -7.30 -8.47 -9.28
CA LEU A 122 -7.03 -8.61 -7.86
C LEU A 122 -8.19 -9.29 -7.14
N LEU A 123 -9.42 -8.84 -7.40
CA LEU A 123 -10.62 -9.46 -6.83
C LEU A 123 -10.73 -10.95 -7.19
N LYS A 124 -10.34 -11.35 -8.41
CA LYS A 124 -10.28 -12.78 -8.78
C LYS A 124 -9.28 -13.55 -7.92
N ILE A 125 -8.06 -13.02 -7.75
CA ILE A 125 -7.03 -13.65 -6.91
C ILE A 125 -7.56 -13.78 -5.48
N PHE A 126 -8.08 -12.71 -4.89
CA PHE A 126 -8.58 -12.75 -3.52
C PHE A 126 -9.76 -13.71 -3.35
N LYS A 127 -10.72 -13.75 -4.28
CA LYS A 127 -11.85 -14.70 -4.24
C LYS A 127 -11.44 -16.17 -4.19
N ILE A 128 -10.25 -16.54 -4.68
CA ILE A 128 -9.76 -17.92 -4.65
C ILE A 128 -9.30 -18.34 -3.24
N TYR A 129 -8.75 -17.40 -2.46
CA TYR A 129 -8.08 -17.71 -1.19
C TYR A 129 -8.92 -17.42 0.05
N TYR A 130 -10.06 -16.77 -0.16
CA TYR A 130 -10.83 -16.16 0.91
C TYR A 130 -12.34 -16.44 0.83
N ASN A 131 -12.79 -17.19 -0.19
CA ASN A 131 -14.13 -17.81 -0.22
C ASN A 131 -14.06 -19.27 0.23
#